data_AF-A0A438MZH1-F1
#
_entry.id   AF-A0A438MZH1-F1
#
_cell.length_a   1.000
_cell.length_b   1.000
_cell.length_c   1.000
_cell.angle_alpha   90.00
_cell.angle_beta   90.00
_cell.angle_gamma   90.00
#
_symmetry.space_group_name_H-M   'P 1'
#
loop_
_entity.id
_entity.type
_entity.pdbx_description
1 polymer ?
#
loop_
_entity_poly.entity_id
_entity_poly.type
_entity_poly.pdbx_seq_one_letter_code
_entity_poly.pdbx_strand_id
1 'polypeptide(L)'
;MDDPSLGRAAARRLCSSSQPVQSTFGLLHSRESSDSKPSYSPYSPPLSDSMATAAQSPTAIPGDAQDLPPPAPMAKKSKGKKEKQLSAEENAKLVQARLSQLEQEKAGEKNQQAEVDREVKKATRDLNELMNSVEGPMNRLDVVQRKYEELLAEMKKLERDHAKSKKRGDQLQKDSDKIKSEHSKTASMKDKLEKLCRELTKDNKKLKEENKKLEETGKQAREVVNDRMDELLYDVQEVMNSKTAAHSENLHLELDELFKTRCKVLADQADIRETHFKAILRHKDAEIAHLQAKHEVERRRADNEAARCRTLTSQVSTFSHTEAELRSQLNIYVEKFKQVEDTLNNSNELFLTFRKEMEEMSKKTKRLEKENLTLTRKHDQTNRNILEMAEERTRDKDDLERLRKQEQQMRNIIKSMQEQGRGGPIQQELVDEEGTESEYDEEYEDEDDEDDEGSYDAEEELAAEIVSKPVFGPVPPPEMLLKANGQRANSGGVVNGIKH
;
A
#
# COMPACT_ATOMS: atom_id res chain seq x y z
N MET A 1 53.63 26.32 -27.64
CA MET A 1 52.53 25.36 -27.35
C MET A 1 52.03 24.90 -28.70
N ASP A 2 52.64 23.81 -29.18
CA ASP A 2 52.85 23.57 -30.60
C ASP A 2 52.13 22.29 -31.03
N ASP A 3 51.45 22.36 -32.17
CA ASP A 3 51.06 21.20 -32.98
C ASP A 3 52.29 20.83 -33.83
N PRO A 4 52.58 19.54 -34.12
CA PRO A 4 51.80 18.91 -35.20
C PRO A 4 51.63 17.37 -35.12
N SER A 5 50.59 16.91 -35.82
CA SER A 5 50.56 15.54 -36.38
C SER A 5 51.62 15.34 -37.49
N LEU A 6 52.38 14.24 -37.47
CA LEU A 6 52.73 13.39 -38.64
C LEU A 6 53.88 12.39 -38.33
N GLY A 7 53.64 11.10 -38.59
CA GLY A 7 54.66 10.03 -38.52
C GLY A 7 54.18 8.76 -39.22
N ARG A 8 54.59 8.55 -40.49
CA ARG A 8 54.11 7.45 -41.35
C ARG A 8 55.02 6.20 -41.32
N ALA A 9 54.41 5.07 -41.72
CA ALA A 9 55.01 3.84 -42.26
C ALA A 9 55.65 2.87 -41.24
N ALA A 10 55.62 1.53 -41.40
CA ALA A 10 55.18 0.63 -42.49
C ALA A 10 54.82 -0.78 -41.91
N ALA A 11 54.31 -1.83 -42.60
CA ALA A 11 53.86 -2.06 -44.00
C ALA A 11 52.97 -3.34 -44.10
N ARG A 12 52.29 -3.51 -45.25
CA ARG A 12 51.87 -4.76 -45.97
C ARG A 12 51.40 -5.98 -45.13
N ARG A 13 50.11 -6.36 -45.19
CA ARG A 13 49.43 -7.13 -46.26
C ARG A 13 50.08 -8.49 -46.62
N LEU A 14 49.42 -9.58 -46.18
CA LEU A 14 49.06 -10.70 -47.06
C LEU A 14 47.60 -11.10 -46.78
N CYS A 15 46.90 -11.51 -47.82
CA CYS A 15 45.50 -11.93 -47.80
C CYS A 15 45.41 -13.32 -48.44
N SER A 16 44.62 -14.24 -47.88
CA SER A 16 44.14 -15.40 -48.65
C SER A 16 42.83 -15.94 -48.08
N SER A 17 42.01 -16.46 -48.99
CA SER A 17 40.71 -17.12 -48.81
C SER A 17 40.86 -18.49 -48.12
N SER A 18 39.84 -19.17 -47.59
CA SER A 18 38.56 -19.52 -48.24
C SER A 18 37.54 -20.15 -47.25
N GLN A 19 36.39 -20.57 -47.78
CA GLN A 19 35.17 -21.01 -47.08
C GLN A 19 35.26 -22.37 -46.33
N PRO A 20 34.36 -22.63 -45.36
CA PRO A 20 34.18 -23.95 -44.77
C PRO A 20 33.41 -24.89 -45.70
N VAL A 21 33.87 -26.14 -45.81
CA VAL A 21 33.21 -27.19 -46.60
C VAL A 21 32.33 -28.05 -45.68
N GLN A 22 31.03 -28.11 -45.96
CA GLN A 22 30.16 -29.14 -45.38
C GLN A 22 30.46 -30.47 -46.06
N SER A 23 30.53 -31.56 -45.28
CA SER A 23 30.43 -32.91 -45.84
C SER A 23 29.43 -33.73 -45.03
N THR A 24 28.31 -34.04 -45.68
CA THR A 24 27.29 -34.97 -45.22
C THR A 24 27.75 -36.41 -45.46
N PHE A 25 27.58 -37.28 -44.46
CA PHE A 25 27.55 -38.72 -44.71
C PHE A 25 26.25 -39.29 -44.14
N GLY A 26 25.33 -39.62 -45.05
CA GLY A 26 24.15 -40.41 -44.73
C GLY A 26 24.38 -41.86 -45.12
N LEU A 27 23.93 -42.79 -44.28
CA LEU A 27 23.61 -44.14 -44.74
C LEU A 27 22.25 -44.55 -44.17
N LEU A 28 21.48 -45.24 -44.99
CA LEU A 28 20.03 -45.41 -44.85
C LEU A 28 19.64 -46.86 -44.57
N HIS A 29 18.41 -47.01 -44.05
CA HIS A 29 17.60 -48.24 -44.00
C HIS A 29 18.09 -49.41 -43.12
N SER A 30 17.33 -49.67 -42.05
CA SER A 30 16.31 -50.72 -42.12
C SER A 30 15.14 -50.44 -41.18
N ARG A 31 14.03 -51.12 -41.44
CA ARG A 31 12.68 -50.75 -41.03
C ARG A 31 12.00 -52.01 -40.50
N GLU A 32 11.69 -52.05 -39.22
CA GLU A 32 10.82 -53.08 -38.64
C GLU A 32 9.91 -52.48 -37.57
N SER A 33 8.82 -53.18 -37.29
CA SER A 33 7.59 -52.60 -36.75
C SER A 33 6.94 -53.55 -35.77
N SER A 34 6.54 -53.04 -34.60
CA SER A 34 5.67 -53.75 -33.67
C SER A 34 4.88 -52.77 -32.79
N ASP A 35 3.56 -52.94 -32.77
CA ASP A 35 2.63 -52.21 -31.93
C ASP A 35 2.86 -52.40 -30.43
N SER A 36 2.47 -51.40 -29.62
CA SER A 36 1.43 -51.59 -28.59
C SER A 36 1.04 -50.27 -27.90
N LYS A 37 -0.24 -49.94 -27.95
CA LYS A 37 -0.90 -49.08 -26.94
C LYS A 37 -1.20 -49.93 -25.70
N PRO A 38 -1.57 -49.31 -24.56
CA PRO A 38 -3.02 -49.32 -24.32
C PRO A 38 -3.57 -47.98 -23.79
N SER A 39 -4.85 -47.75 -24.08
CA SER A 39 -5.71 -46.81 -23.37
C SER A 39 -6.90 -47.59 -22.81
N TYR A 40 -7.27 -47.37 -21.54
CA TYR A 40 -8.62 -47.65 -21.07
C TYR A 40 -9.02 -46.71 -19.91
N SER A 41 -10.33 -46.53 -19.77
CA SER A 41 -11.09 -45.55 -18.95
C SER A 41 -12.57 -46.01 -18.99
N PRO A 42 -13.58 -45.45 -18.27
CA PRO A 42 -13.65 -44.72 -16.98
C PRO A 42 -14.79 -45.28 -16.04
N TYR A 43 -15.17 -44.53 -14.97
CA TYR A 43 -16.38 -44.63 -14.10
C TYR A 43 -16.51 -45.86 -13.14
N SER A 44 -17.21 -45.83 -11.97
CA SER A 44 -17.53 -44.79 -10.94
C SER A 44 -18.00 -45.51 -9.63
N PRO A 45 -18.89 -44.98 -8.75
CA PRO A 45 -18.61 -44.59 -7.36
C PRO A 45 -19.20 -45.54 -6.29
N PRO A 46 -19.19 -45.16 -5.00
CA PRO A 46 -20.52 -44.95 -4.37
C PRO A 46 -20.64 -43.69 -3.48
N LEU A 47 -21.89 -43.43 -3.07
CA LEU A 47 -22.38 -42.24 -2.36
C LEU A 47 -22.58 -42.46 -0.84
N SER A 48 -22.56 -41.33 -0.13
CA SER A 48 -23.45 -40.90 0.99
C SER A 48 -23.91 -41.87 2.09
N ASP A 49 -23.53 -41.55 3.34
CA ASP A 49 -24.39 -40.95 4.37
C ASP A 49 -23.55 -40.84 5.68
N SER A 50 -23.91 -40.13 6.75
CA SER A 50 -24.67 -38.90 7.03
C SER A 50 -24.77 -38.88 8.57
N MET A 51 -24.62 -37.70 9.19
CA MET A 51 -24.93 -37.34 10.58
C MET A 51 -24.91 -38.40 11.71
N ALA A 52 -24.05 -38.17 12.71
CA ALA A 52 -24.44 -38.30 14.12
C ALA A 52 -23.63 -37.36 15.02
N THR A 53 -24.29 -36.35 15.58
CA THR A 53 -23.77 -35.52 16.68
C THR A 53 -23.92 -36.24 18.02
N ALA A 54 -22.88 -36.24 18.85
CA ALA A 54 -23.02 -36.44 20.29
C ALA A 54 -21.93 -35.68 21.05
N ALA A 55 -22.34 -34.70 21.86
CA ALA A 55 -21.47 -34.06 22.83
C ALA A 55 -21.50 -34.85 24.15
N GLN A 56 -20.36 -34.91 24.84
CA GLN A 56 -20.31 -34.84 26.30
C GLN A 56 -18.90 -34.59 26.83
N SER A 57 -18.82 -33.61 27.73
CA SER A 57 -17.65 -33.33 28.59
C SER A 57 -17.91 -33.99 29.99
N PRO A 58 -17.13 -33.74 31.05
CA PRO A 58 -16.34 -34.83 31.65
C PRO A 58 -16.70 -35.14 33.11
N THR A 59 -16.39 -36.34 33.63
CA THR A 59 -16.38 -36.57 35.09
C THR A 59 -15.40 -37.65 35.57
N ALA A 60 -14.53 -37.23 36.49
CA ALA A 60 -13.85 -37.92 37.60
C ALA A 60 -13.11 -39.27 37.44
N ILE A 61 -11.93 -39.29 38.08
CA ILE A 61 -11.06 -40.43 38.42
C ILE A 61 -11.49 -40.95 39.81
N PRO A 62 -11.42 -42.27 40.10
CA PRO A 62 -10.27 -42.86 40.81
C PRO A 62 -9.86 -44.23 40.18
N GLY A 63 -8.66 -44.80 40.36
CA GLY A 63 -7.50 -44.45 41.17
C GLY A 63 -6.66 -45.72 41.44
N ASP A 64 -5.35 -45.63 41.15
CA ASP A 64 -4.25 -46.53 41.60
C ASP A 64 -3.98 -47.89 40.90
N ALA A 65 -2.76 -48.40 41.15
CA ALA A 65 -2.15 -49.71 40.83
C ALA A 65 -1.62 -50.01 39.41
N GLN A 66 -0.36 -49.61 39.20
CA GLN A 66 0.77 -50.32 38.55
C GLN A 66 0.52 -51.42 37.49
N ASP A 67 1.11 -51.25 36.30
CA ASP A 67 2.19 -52.16 35.85
C ASP A 67 3.09 -51.51 34.76
N LEU A 68 4.40 -51.82 34.77
CA LEU A 68 5.37 -51.41 33.73
C LEU A 68 6.23 -52.61 33.34
N PRO A 69 6.42 -52.93 32.05
CA PRO A 69 7.25 -54.06 31.63
C PRO A 69 8.75 -53.81 31.88
N PRO A 70 9.54 -54.85 32.19
CA PRO A 70 10.94 -54.71 32.60
C PRO A 70 11.90 -54.43 31.43
N PRO A 71 13.00 -53.68 31.66
CA PRO A 71 14.03 -53.44 30.65
C PRO A 71 15.07 -54.57 30.58
N ALA A 72 15.46 -54.94 29.35
CA ALA A 72 16.56 -55.88 29.07
C ALA A 72 17.95 -55.23 29.30
N PRO A 73 19.03 -56.02 29.53
CA PRO A 73 20.24 -55.52 30.19
C PRO A 73 21.23 -54.76 29.28
N MET A 74 22.03 -53.91 29.93
CA MET A 74 23.02 -53.03 29.31
C MET A 74 24.25 -53.75 28.73
N ALA A 75 24.72 -53.29 27.57
CA ALA A 75 26.10 -53.44 27.13
C ALA A 75 26.81 -52.06 27.06
N LYS A 76 27.94 -51.91 27.75
CA LYS A 76 28.73 -50.66 27.77
C LYS A 76 29.71 -50.59 26.59
N LYS A 77 29.67 -49.51 25.80
CA LYS A 77 30.79 -48.53 25.58
C LYS A 77 30.61 -47.68 24.30
N SER A 78 30.58 -46.35 24.49
CA SER A 78 31.61 -45.40 23.99
C SER A 78 31.07 -44.05 23.45
N LYS A 79 31.85 -42.99 23.75
CA LYS A 79 31.89 -41.65 23.12
C LYS A 79 30.57 -40.89 22.90
N GLY A 80 30.13 -40.27 23.99
CA GLY A 80 29.92 -38.81 24.09
C GLY A 80 29.52 -38.05 22.82
N LYS A 81 28.21 -37.88 22.64
CA LYS A 81 27.62 -36.75 21.93
C LYS A 81 26.78 -35.99 22.96
N LYS A 82 27.24 -34.81 23.39
CA LYS A 82 26.58 -34.00 24.42
C LYS A 82 25.38 -33.29 23.81
N GLU A 83 24.28 -34.03 23.67
CA GLU A 83 22.97 -33.45 23.39
C GLU A 83 22.61 -32.53 24.57
N LYS A 84 22.32 -31.26 24.27
CA LYS A 84 22.05 -30.25 25.29
C LYS A 84 20.62 -30.48 25.80
N GLN A 85 20.45 -31.41 26.74
CA GLN A 85 19.26 -31.48 27.56
C GLN A 85 19.09 -30.11 28.22
N LEU A 86 18.00 -29.43 27.88
CA LEU A 86 17.61 -28.18 28.52
C LEU A 86 17.34 -28.46 30.00
N SER A 87 17.82 -27.58 30.88
CA SER A 87 17.60 -27.70 32.32
C SER A 87 16.11 -27.79 32.63
N ALA A 88 15.74 -28.45 33.74
CA ALA A 88 14.36 -28.44 34.23
C ALA A 88 13.83 -27.00 34.39
N GLU A 89 14.71 -26.05 34.69
CA GLU A 89 14.41 -24.62 34.79
C GLU A 89 14.25 -23.92 33.41
N GLU A 90 14.97 -24.36 32.37
CA GLU A 90 14.75 -23.89 30.99
C GLU A 90 13.39 -24.41 30.45
N ASN A 91 13.02 -25.65 30.77
CA ASN A 91 11.71 -26.20 30.45
C ASN A 91 10.57 -25.51 31.22
N ALA A 92 10.76 -25.22 32.52
CA ALA A 92 9.80 -24.47 33.32
C ALA A 92 9.57 -23.06 32.74
N LYS A 93 10.64 -22.36 32.35
CA LYS A 93 10.55 -21.05 31.66
C LYS A 93 9.83 -21.14 30.32
N LEU A 94 10.05 -22.20 29.54
CA LEU A 94 9.35 -22.42 28.27
C LEU A 94 7.85 -22.67 28.46
N VAL A 95 7.47 -23.44 29.48
CA VAL A 95 6.06 -23.68 29.86
C VAL A 95 5.41 -22.38 30.36
N GLN A 96 6.09 -21.60 31.20
CA GLN A 96 5.61 -20.31 31.68
C GLN A 96 5.43 -19.28 30.54
N ALA A 97 6.36 -19.24 29.58
CA ALA A 97 6.25 -18.40 28.39
C ALA A 97 5.05 -18.81 27.51
N ARG A 98 4.81 -20.12 27.34
CA ARG A 98 3.64 -20.65 26.62
C ARG A 98 2.32 -20.33 27.32
N LEU A 99 2.27 -20.43 28.66
CA LEU A 99 1.09 -20.04 29.44
C LEU A 99 0.78 -18.55 29.29
N SER A 100 1.80 -17.69 29.46
CA SER A 100 1.67 -16.24 29.27
C SER A 100 1.20 -15.86 27.86
N GLN A 101 1.72 -16.54 26.83
CA GLN A 101 1.28 -16.35 25.45
C GLN A 101 -0.21 -16.71 25.26
N LEU A 102 -0.65 -17.86 25.78
CA LEU A 102 -2.05 -18.31 25.67
C LEU A 102 -3.02 -17.42 26.46
N GLU A 103 -2.59 -16.89 27.62
CA GLU A 103 -3.38 -15.90 28.37
C GLU A 103 -3.50 -14.57 27.61
N GLN A 104 -2.44 -14.13 26.94
CA GLN A 104 -2.44 -12.91 26.12
C GLN A 104 -3.30 -13.07 24.85
N GLU A 105 -3.23 -14.22 24.17
CA GLU A 105 -4.09 -14.57 23.02
C GLU A 105 -5.57 -14.58 23.44
N LYS A 106 -5.91 -15.25 24.55
CA LYS A 106 -7.29 -15.29 25.11
C LYS A 106 -7.80 -13.92 25.56
N ALA A 107 -6.94 -13.06 26.08
CA ALA A 107 -7.29 -11.67 26.40
C ALA A 107 -7.58 -10.85 25.13
N GLY A 108 -6.80 -11.08 24.06
CA GLY A 108 -7.03 -10.48 22.74
C GLY A 108 -8.36 -10.91 22.11
N GLU A 109 -8.67 -12.20 22.10
CA GLU A 109 -9.96 -12.74 21.62
C GLU A 109 -11.15 -12.13 22.38
N LYS A 110 -11.05 -12.03 23.72
CA LYS A 110 -12.09 -11.42 24.55
C LYS A 110 -12.30 -9.93 24.23
N ASN A 111 -11.22 -9.21 23.90
CA ASN A 111 -11.32 -7.81 23.50
C ASN A 111 -11.96 -7.66 22.11
N GLN A 112 -11.58 -8.51 21.14
CA GLN A 112 -12.19 -8.52 19.80
C GLN A 112 -13.68 -8.87 19.85
N GLN A 113 -14.10 -9.83 20.68
CA GLN A 113 -15.53 -10.12 20.86
C GLN A 113 -16.28 -8.92 21.45
N ALA A 114 -15.68 -8.20 22.41
CA ALA A 114 -16.29 -7.00 22.99
C ALA A 114 -16.38 -5.82 21.99
N GLU A 115 -15.44 -5.73 21.04
CA GLU A 115 -15.47 -4.78 19.92
C GLU A 115 -16.65 -5.09 18.98
N VAL A 116 -16.76 -6.35 18.52
CA VAL A 116 -17.87 -6.82 17.65
C VAL A 116 -19.23 -6.59 18.33
N ASP A 117 -19.36 -6.91 19.62
CA ASP A 117 -20.59 -6.69 20.38
C ASP A 117 -20.98 -5.20 20.47
N ARG A 118 -20.00 -4.28 20.52
CA ARG A 118 -20.24 -2.82 20.50
C ARG A 118 -20.67 -2.36 19.12
N GLU A 119 -20.03 -2.85 18.07
CA GLU A 119 -20.28 -2.48 16.68
C GLU A 119 -21.66 -2.96 16.21
N VAL A 120 -22.04 -4.20 16.55
CA VAL A 120 -23.40 -4.73 16.35
C VAL A 120 -24.45 -3.90 17.10
N LYS A 121 -24.17 -3.50 18.36
CA LYS A 121 -25.08 -2.62 19.13
C LYS A 121 -25.20 -1.22 18.51
N LYS A 122 -24.13 -0.68 17.93
CA LYS A 122 -24.16 0.59 17.20
C LYS A 122 -25.02 0.45 15.93
N ALA A 123 -24.70 -0.50 15.05
CA ALA A 123 -25.47 -0.74 13.82
C ALA A 123 -26.96 -0.97 14.09
N THR A 124 -27.30 -1.67 15.19
CA THR A 124 -28.70 -1.88 15.61
C THR A 124 -29.41 -0.58 16.02
N ARG A 125 -28.70 0.37 16.66
CA ARG A 125 -29.26 1.69 16.99
C ARG A 125 -29.44 2.54 15.73
N ASP A 126 -28.38 2.66 14.93
CA ASP A 126 -28.37 3.44 13.69
C ASP A 126 -29.50 2.99 12.74
N LEU A 127 -29.76 1.68 12.64
CA LEU A 127 -30.88 1.13 11.87
C LEU A 127 -32.25 1.47 12.44
N ASN A 128 -32.43 1.42 13.77
CA ASN A 128 -33.70 1.81 14.41
C ASN A 128 -33.98 3.32 14.25
N GLU A 129 -32.95 4.16 14.34
CA GLU A 129 -33.05 5.61 14.15
C GLU A 129 -33.45 5.95 12.71
N LEU A 130 -32.83 5.29 11.72
CA LEU A 130 -33.23 5.36 10.32
C LEU A 130 -34.67 4.87 10.08
N MET A 131 -35.11 3.83 10.78
CA MET A 131 -36.48 3.31 10.67
C MET A 131 -37.53 4.24 11.27
N ASN A 132 -37.16 5.06 12.26
CA ASN A 132 -38.05 6.03 12.87
C ASN A 132 -38.19 7.31 12.03
N SER A 133 -37.14 7.72 11.30
CA SER A 133 -37.17 8.91 10.44
C SER A 133 -37.86 8.73 9.09
N VAL A 134 -38.02 7.48 8.62
CA VAL A 134 -38.78 7.18 7.40
C VAL A 134 -40.28 7.13 7.70
N GLU A 135 -41.08 7.95 7.02
CA GLU A 135 -42.55 7.91 7.12
C GLU A 135 -43.17 6.93 6.11
N GLY A 136 -44.23 6.23 6.54
CA GLY A 136 -44.97 5.27 5.71
C GLY A 136 -44.46 3.82 5.82
N PRO A 137 -45.33 2.81 6.06
CA PRO A 137 -44.92 1.42 6.20
C PRO A 137 -44.20 0.82 4.97
N MET A 138 -44.61 1.22 3.76
CA MET A 138 -44.01 0.73 2.51
C MET A 138 -42.59 1.28 2.32
N ASN A 139 -42.38 2.58 2.54
CA ASN A 139 -41.06 3.22 2.43
C ASN A 139 -40.06 2.60 3.45
N ARG A 140 -40.54 2.28 4.65
CA ARG A 140 -39.77 1.55 5.68
C ARG A 140 -39.34 0.17 5.18
N LEU A 141 -40.25 -0.58 4.54
CA LEU A 141 -39.95 -1.90 3.98
C LEU A 141 -38.87 -1.82 2.88
N ASP A 142 -38.96 -0.85 1.97
CA ASP A 142 -37.99 -0.67 0.88
C ASP A 142 -36.59 -0.32 1.41
N VAL A 143 -36.50 0.49 2.47
CA VAL A 143 -35.22 0.84 3.11
C VAL A 143 -34.61 -0.37 3.83
N VAL A 144 -35.43 -1.17 4.53
CA VAL A 144 -34.98 -2.43 5.17
C VAL A 144 -34.49 -3.43 4.13
N GLN A 145 -35.23 -3.62 3.03
CA GLN A 145 -34.82 -4.52 1.95
C GLN A 145 -33.47 -4.09 1.37
N ARG A 146 -33.30 -2.80 1.05
CA ARG A 146 -32.03 -2.27 0.53
C ARG A 146 -30.86 -2.49 1.50
N LYS A 147 -31.09 -2.30 2.81
CA LYS A 147 -30.07 -2.56 3.85
C LYS A 147 -29.70 -4.04 3.96
N TYR A 148 -30.65 -4.95 3.80
CA TYR A 148 -30.35 -6.40 3.73
C TYR A 148 -29.59 -6.79 2.45
N GLU A 149 -29.91 -6.17 1.31
CA GLU A 149 -29.19 -6.39 0.04
C GLU A 149 -27.74 -5.87 0.11
N GLU A 150 -27.53 -4.68 0.67
CA GLU A 150 -26.20 -4.11 0.97
C GLU A 150 -25.39 -5.04 1.88
N LEU A 151 -25.96 -5.43 3.03
CA LEU A 151 -25.30 -6.32 4.01
C LEU A 151 -24.93 -7.68 3.41
N LEU A 152 -25.80 -8.25 2.56
CA LEU A 152 -25.52 -9.51 1.86
C LEU A 152 -24.39 -9.36 0.81
N ALA A 153 -24.30 -8.21 0.14
CA ALA A 153 -23.22 -7.91 -0.79
C ALA A 153 -21.88 -7.73 -0.07
N GLU A 154 -21.88 -7.02 1.07
CA GLU A 154 -20.71 -6.85 1.94
C GLU A 154 -20.24 -8.16 2.55
N MET A 155 -21.14 -8.99 3.08
CA MET A 155 -20.79 -10.31 3.60
C MET A 155 -20.10 -11.18 2.53
N LYS A 156 -20.66 -11.24 1.31
CA LYS A 156 -20.05 -11.95 0.17
C LYS A 156 -18.71 -11.35 -0.28
N LYS A 157 -18.49 -10.05 -0.08
CA LYS A 157 -17.18 -9.40 -0.29
C LYS A 157 -16.18 -9.85 0.77
N LEU A 158 -16.56 -9.80 2.04
CA LEU A 158 -15.77 -10.22 3.18
C LEU A 158 -15.35 -11.70 3.06
N GLU A 159 -16.26 -12.60 2.67
CA GLU A 159 -15.96 -14.02 2.43
C GLU A 159 -14.88 -14.22 1.35
N ARG A 160 -14.99 -13.50 0.23
CA ARG A 160 -14.00 -13.58 -0.86
C ARG A 160 -12.63 -13.06 -0.41
N ASP A 161 -12.60 -11.97 0.35
CA ASP A 161 -11.35 -11.37 0.82
C ASP A 161 -10.71 -12.19 1.95
N HIS A 162 -11.51 -12.79 2.84
CA HIS A 162 -11.06 -13.81 3.78
C HIS A 162 -10.47 -15.04 3.06
N ALA A 163 -11.13 -15.54 2.01
CA ALA A 163 -10.62 -16.67 1.22
C ALA A 163 -9.30 -16.34 0.49
N LYS A 164 -9.10 -15.10 0.02
CA LYS A 164 -7.80 -14.63 -0.51
C LYS A 164 -6.75 -14.53 0.60
N SER A 165 -7.10 -13.95 1.74
CA SER A 165 -6.22 -13.78 2.89
C SER A 165 -5.72 -15.12 3.42
N LYS A 166 -6.63 -16.09 3.60
CA LYS A 166 -6.30 -17.47 3.99
C LYS A 166 -5.32 -18.12 3.00
N LYS A 167 -5.58 -18.05 1.69
CA LYS A 167 -4.65 -18.57 0.66
C LYS A 167 -3.27 -17.90 0.72
N ARG A 168 -3.20 -16.59 1.01
CA ARG A 168 -1.94 -15.86 1.21
C ARG A 168 -1.21 -16.34 2.48
N GLY A 169 -1.94 -16.57 3.57
CA GLY A 169 -1.41 -17.17 4.80
C GLY A 169 -0.83 -18.56 4.58
N ASP A 170 -1.59 -19.46 3.94
CA ASP A 170 -1.14 -20.81 3.59
C ASP A 170 0.12 -20.81 2.71
N GLN A 171 0.24 -19.85 1.79
CA GLN A 171 1.42 -19.69 0.94
C GLN A 171 2.63 -19.17 1.73
N LEU A 172 2.45 -18.13 2.55
CA LEU A 172 3.52 -17.59 3.41
C LEU A 172 4.03 -18.63 4.42
N GLN A 173 3.14 -19.49 4.94
CA GLN A 173 3.52 -20.60 5.81
C GLN A 173 4.40 -21.62 5.07
N LYS A 174 4.01 -22.04 3.86
CA LYS A 174 4.82 -22.94 3.01
C LYS A 174 6.18 -22.35 2.67
N ASP A 175 6.25 -21.06 2.35
CA ASP A 175 7.51 -20.38 2.05
C ASP A 175 8.38 -20.25 3.31
N SER A 176 7.80 -19.98 4.48
CA SER A 176 8.51 -19.99 5.77
C SER A 176 9.13 -21.36 6.07
N ASP A 177 8.38 -22.44 5.91
CA ASP A 177 8.87 -23.80 6.19
C ASP A 177 9.89 -24.28 5.15
N LYS A 178 9.74 -23.86 3.89
CA LYS A 178 10.77 -24.03 2.85
C LYS A 178 12.07 -23.34 3.25
N ILE A 179 12.04 -22.06 3.62
CA ILE A 179 13.21 -21.28 4.06
C ILE A 179 13.87 -21.92 5.28
N LYS A 180 13.10 -22.37 6.29
CA LYS A 180 13.65 -23.12 7.45
C LYS A 180 14.38 -24.39 7.01
N SER A 181 13.82 -25.15 6.07
CA SER A 181 14.44 -26.37 5.55
C SER A 181 15.74 -26.08 4.77
N GLU A 182 15.79 -25.00 3.99
CA GLU A 182 16.96 -24.56 3.24
C GLU A 182 18.05 -24.02 4.16
N HIS A 183 17.67 -23.29 5.22
CA HIS A 183 18.58 -22.84 6.26
C HIS A 183 19.22 -24.03 7.01
N SER A 184 18.42 -25.02 7.40
CA SER A 184 18.91 -26.25 8.06
C SER A 184 19.90 -27.03 7.17
N LYS A 185 19.60 -27.19 5.88
CA LYS A 185 20.52 -27.78 4.89
C LYS A 185 21.82 -26.99 4.79
N THR A 186 21.73 -25.66 4.74
CA THR A 186 22.87 -24.75 4.64
C THR A 186 23.77 -24.82 5.87
N ALA A 187 23.19 -24.85 7.07
CA ALA A 187 23.92 -25.07 8.31
C ALA A 187 24.65 -26.43 8.32
N SER A 188 23.98 -27.52 7.89
CA SER A 188 24.61 -28.84 7.79
C SER A 188 25.78 -28.88 6.77
N MET A 189 25.66 -28.15 5.66
CA MET A 189 26.76 -28.02 4.68
C MET A 189 27.92 -27.20 5.24
N LYS A 190 27.63 -26.10 5.96
CA LYS A 190 28.64 -25.31 6.67
C LYS A 190 29.42 -26.18 7.68
N ASP A 191 28.72 -26.95 8.52
CA ASP A 191 29.35 -27.85 9.50
C ASP A 191 30.26 -28.91 8.85
N LYS A 192 29.89 -29.41 7.66
CA LYS A 192 30.71 -30.35 6.88
C LYS A 192 31.95 -29.66 6.31
N LEU A 193 31.81 -28.45 5.76
CA LEU A 193 32.93 -27.66 5.25
C LEU A 193 33.90 -27.27 6.38
N GLU A 194 33.41 -26.84 7.54
CA GLU A 194 34.27 -26.53 8.69
C GLU A 194 35.06 -27.75 9.18
N LYS A 195 34.46 -28.96 9.17
CA LYS A 195 35.17 -30.20 9.47
C LYS A 195 36.25 -30.51 8.45
N LEU A 196 35.92 -30.46 7.16
CA LEU A 196 36.88 -30.67 6.07
C LEU A 196 38.04 -29.66 6.13
N CYS A 197 37.78 -28.38 6.44
CA CYS A 197 38.84 -27.38 6.61
C CYS A 197 39.76 -27.68 7.81
N ARG A 198 39.20 -28.16 8.94
CA ARG A 198 39.97 -28.58 10.11
C ARG A 198 40.80 -29.84 9.84
N GLU A 199 40.23 -30.83 9.16
CA GLU A 199 40.92 -32.06 8.74
C GLU A 199 42.04 -31.73 7.74
N LEU A 200 41.76 -30.95 6.69
CA LEU A 200 42.76 -30.50 5.72
C LEU A 200 43.91 -29.72 6.37
N THR A 201 43.64 -28.88 7.37
CA THR A 201 44.68 -28.16 8.12
C THR A 201 45.53 -29.13 8.95
N LYS A 202 44.90 -30.14 9.57
CA LYS A 202 45.60 -31.17 10.34
C LYS A 202 46.48 -32.04 9.45
N ASP A 203 45.98 -32.46 8.29
CA ASP A 203 46.73 -33.29 7.34
C ASP A 203 47.87 -32.52 6.68
N ASN A 204 47.68 -31.24 6.36
CA ASN A 204 48.79 -30.36 5.94
C ASN A 204 49.88 -30.24 7.00
N LYS A 205 49.52 -30.18 8.30
CA LYS A 205 50.50 -30.19 9.38
C LYS A 205 51.25 -31.51 9.45
N LYS A 206 50.53 -32.64 9.39
CA LYS A 206 51.11 -34.00 9.38
C LYS A 206 52.05 -34.21 8.19
N LEU A 207 51.67 -33.77 6.99
CA LEU A 207 52.52 -33.84 5.78
C LEU A 207 53.80 -33.00 5.91
N LYS A 208 53.75 -31.84 6.59
CA LYS A 208 54.97 -31.06 6.89
C LYS A 208 55.89 -31.80 7.87
N GLU A 209 55.33 -32.42 8.90
CA GLU A 209 56.08 -33.24 9.88
C GLU A 209 56.68 -34.48 9.20
N GLU A 210 55.95 -35.16 8.32
CA GLU A 210 56.42 -36.32 7.55
C GLU A 210 57.50 -35.95 6.51
N ASN A 211 57.34 -34.84 5.77
CA ASN A 211 58.38 -34.34 4.86
C ASN A 211 59.66 -33.99 5.61
N LYS A 212 59.58 -33.31 6.76
CA LYS A 212 60.76 -33.00 7.58
C LYS A 212 61.47 -34.27 8.03
N LYS A 213 60.71 -35.28 8.48
CA LYS A 213 61.27 -36.57 8.88
C LYS A 213 61.93 -37.31 7.70
N LEU A 214 61.35 -37.24 6.50
CA LEU A 214 61.93 -37.80 5.27
C LEU A 214 63.21 -37.08 4.86
N GLU A 215 63.27 -35.75 5.01
CA GLU A 215 64.46 -34.95 4.77
C GLU A 215 65.60 -35.30 5.76
N GLU A 216 65.28 -35.42 7.05
CA GLU A 216 66.20 -35.89 8.10
C GLU A 216 66.72 -37.30 7.82
N THR A 217 65.81 -38.24 7.49
CA THR A 217 66.17 -39.63 7.15
C THR A 217 67.02 -39.69 5.88
N GLY A 218 66.69 -38.88 4.86
CA GLY A 218 67.45 -38.78 3.62
C GLY A 218 68.82 -38.13 3.81
N LYS A 219 68.98 -37.22 4.77
CA LYS A 219 70.28 -36.67 5.19
C LYS A 219 71.12 -37.76 5.84
N GLN A 220 70.58 -38.49 6.82
CA GLN A 220 71.27 -39.61 7.48
C GLN A 220 71.68 -40.70 6.48
N ALA A 221 70.82 -41.05 5.52
CA ALA A 221 71.15 -42.03 4.49
C ALA A 221 72.29 -41.55 3.56
N ARG A 222 72.38 -40.25 3.26
CA ARG A 222 73.51 -39.66 2.52
C ARG A 222 74.79 -39.64 3.34
N GLU A 223 74.71 -39.34 4.64
CA GLU A 223 75.85 -39.41 5.57
C GLU A 223 76.42 -40.84 5.58
N VAL A 224 75.59 -41.86 5.84
CA VAL A 224 76.02 -43.28 5.82
C VAL A 224 76.59 -43.73 4.47
N VAL A 225 76.07 -43.23 3.34
CA VAL A 225 76.63 -43.55 2.01
C VAL A 225 77.97 -42.84 1.77
N ASN A 226 78.14 -41.62 2.27
CA ASN A 226 79.43 -40.91 2.20
C ASN A 226 80.46 -41.59 3.11
N ASP A 227 80.12 -41.90 4.36
CA ASP A 227 81.00 -42.61 5.30
C ASP A 227 81.49 -43.94 4.69
N ARG A 228 80.58 -44.72 4.09
CA ARG A 228 80.91 -45.95 3.37
C ARG A 228 81.71 -45.71 2.08
N MET A 229 81.53 -44.58 1.40
CA MET A 229 82.35 -44.23 0.24
C MET A 229 83.78 -43.87 0.68
N ASP A 230 83.94 -43.16 1.80
CA ASP A 230 85.25 -42.83 2.37
C ASP A 230 85.98 -44.09 2.87
N GLU A 231 85.27 -45.03 3.49
CA GLU A 231 85.77 -46.40 3.77
C GLU A 231 86.20 -47.13 2.49
N LEU A 232 85.34 -47.17 1.46
CA LEU A 232 85.68 -47.84 0.20
C LEU A 232 86.82 -47.15 -0.56
N LEU A 233 86.98 -45.84 -0.45
CA LEU A 233 88.12 -45.10 -1.03
C LEU A 233 89.41 -45.42 -0.26
N TYR A 234 89.34 -45.63 1.06
CA TYR A 234 90.46 -46.13 1.85
C TYR A 234 90.85 -47.56 1.44
N ASP A 235 89.88 -48.48 1.33
CA ASP A 235 90.09 -49.84 0.85
C ASP A 235 90.67 -49.87 -0.59
N VAL A 236 90.17 -49.02 -1.49
CA VAL A 236 90.69 -48.90 -2.86
C VAL A 236 92.11 -48.33 -2.87
N GLN A 237 92.44 -47.39 -1.98
CA GLN A 237 93.81 -46.91 -1.80
C GLN A 237 94.74 -48.06 -1.35
N GLU A 238 94.29 -48.92 -0.45
CA GLU A 238 95.01 -50.13 0.00
C GLU A 238 95.17 -51.17 -1.12
N VAL A 239 94.13 -51.40 -1.93
CA VAL A 239 94.15 -52.32 -3.08
C VAL A 239 95.04 -51.80 -4.21
N MET A 240 94.99 -50.50 -4.51
CA MET A 240 95.89 -49.85 -5.48
C MET A 240 97.36 -49.94 -5.07
N ASN A 241 97.64 -49.94 -3.76
CA ASN A 241 99.00 -50.15 -3.23
C ASN A 241 99.46 -51.61 -3.29
N SER A 242 98.58 -52.59 -3.54
CA SER A 242 98.87 -54.01 -3.30
C SER A 242 98.71 -54.97 -4.49
N LYS A 243 98.10 -54.60 -5.62
CA LYS A 243 98.08 -55.53 -6.79
C LYS A 243 98.02 -54.94 -8.20
N THR A 244 99.08 -55.22 -8.95
CA THR A 244 99.15 -55.07 -10.42
C THR A 244 98.81 -56.38 -11.14
N ALA A 245 98.07 -56.26 -12.25
CA ALA A 245 97.91 -57.21 -13.37
C ALA A 245 96.84 -58.35 -13.34
N ALA A 246 96.13 -58.38 -14.48
CA ALA A 246 95.71 -59.54 -15.30
C ALA A 246 94.34 -60.24 -15.07
N HIS A 247 93.34 -59.83 -15.85
CA HIS A 247 92.36 -60.76 -16.46
C HIS A 247 91.75 -60.16 -17.73
N SER A 248 91.84 -60.84 -18.89
CA SER A 248 91.53 -60.22 -20.20
C SER A 248 90.51 -60.94 -21.10
N GLU A 249 90.18 -62.21 -20.88
CA GLU A 249 89.24 -62.93 -21.78
C GLU A 249 87.87 -63.25 -21.17
N ASN A 250 87.78 -63.52 -19.86
CA ASN A 250 86.46 -63.65 -19.20
C ASN A 250 85.66 -62.33 -19.28
N LEU A 251 86.40 -61.21 -19.22
CA LEU A 251 85.88 -59.84 -19.28
C LEU A 251 85.01 -59.58 -20.52
N HIS A 252 85.27 -60.17 -21.69
CA HIS A 252 84.50 -59.86 -22.90
C HIS A 252 83.10 -60.49 -22.87
N LEU A 253 82.97 -61.73 -22.39
CA LEU A 253 81.67 -62.39 -22.26
C LEU A 253 80.84 -61.75 -21.14
N GLU A 254 81.49 -61.40 -20.03
CA GLU A 254 80.85 -60.68 -18.93
C GLU A 254 80.41 -59.26 -19.36
N LEU A 255 81.23 -58.56 -20.17
CA LEU A 255 80.90 -57.26 -20.76
C LEU A 255 79.71 -57.35 -21.74
N ASP A 256 79.62 -58.39 -22.56
CA ASP A 256 78.49 -58.59 -23.48
C ASP A 256 77.17 -58.88 -22.73
N GLU A 257 77.20 -59.70 -21.67
CA GLU A 257 76.00 -59.94 -20.84
C GLU A 257 75.62 -58.71 -19.99
N LEU A 258 76.60 -57.95 -19.49
CA LEU A 258 76.36 -56.65 -18.86
C LEU A 258 75.76 -55.65 -19.85
N PHE A 259 76.23 -55.63 -21.10
CA PHE A 259 75.68 -54.76 -22.15
C PHE A 259 74.25 -55.12 -22.51
N LYS A 260 73.94 -56.41 -22.73
CA LYS A 260 72.56 -56.90 -22.94
C LYS A 260 71.65 -56.53 -21.77
N THR A 261 72.10 -56.78 -20.54
CA THR A 261 71.35 -56.45 -19.33
C THR A 261 71.11 -54.94 -19.22
N ARG A 262 72.12 -54.12 -19.52
CA ARG A 262 72.02 -52.66 -19.50
C ARG A 262 71.06 -52.13 -20.57
N CYS A 263 71.14 -52.64 -21.80
CA CYS A 263 70.21 -52.31 -22.88
C CYS A 263 68.77 -52.69 -22.53
N LYS A 264 68.56 -53.87 -21.93
CA LYS A 264 67.23 -54.29 -21.45
C LYS A 264 66.69 -53.36 -20.37
N VAL A 265 67.48 -53.04 -19.34
CA VAL A 265 67.08 -52.09 -18.28
C VAL A 265 66.74 -50.70 -18.85
N LEU A 266 67.47 -50.24 -19.88
CA LEU A 266 67.17 -48.96 -20.54
C LEU A 266 65.87 -49.01 -21.37
N ALA A 267 65.57 -50.14 -22.02
CA ALA A 267 64.31 -50.36 -22.72
C ALA A 267 63.12 -50.43 -21.73
N ASP A 268 63.21 -51.27 -20.70
CA ASP A 268 62.20 -51.40 -19.64
C ASP A 268 61.95 -50.04 -18.97
N GLN A 269 62.99 -49.23 -18.75
CA GLN A 269 62.85 -47.87 -18.19
C GLN A 269 62.19 -46.89 -19.17
N ALA A 270 62.36 -47.06 -20.48
CA ALA A 270 61.67 -46.25 -21.49
C ALA A 270 60.18 -46.58 -21.54
N ASP A 271 59.81 -47.87 -21.51
CA ASP A 271 58.41 -48.34 -21.52
C ASP A 271 57.66 -47.91 -20.25
N ILE A 272 58.30 -48.00 -19.08
CA ILE A 272 57.76 -47.48 -17.81
C ILE A 272 57.56 -45.96 -17.89
N ARG A 273 58.49 -45.23 -18.52
CA ARG A 273 58.38 -43.77 -18.67
C ARG A 273 57.24 -43.38 -19.63
N GLU A 274 57.08 -44.10 -20.73
CA GLU A 274 56.01 -43.85 -21.71
C GLU A 274 54.63 -44.17 -21.11
N THR A 275 54.50 -45.30 -20.41
CA THR A 275 53.25 -45.65 -19.71
C THR A 275 52.90 -44.66 -18.59
N HIS A 276 53.90 -44.17 -17.85
CA HIS A 276 53.73 -43.10 -16.87
C HIS A 276 53.25 -41.78 -17.50
N PHE A 277 53.84 -41.35 -18.63
CA PHE A 277 53.35 -40.17 -19.35
C PHE A 277 51.93 -40.35 -19.90
N LYS A 278 51.60 -41.54 -20.44
CA LYS A 278 50.22 -41.88 -20.86
C LYS A 278 49.23 -41.81 -19.69
N ALA A 279 49.64 -42.19 -18.47
CA ALA A 279 48.81 -42.07 -17.27
C ALA A 279 48.60 -40.61 -16.84
N ILE A 280 49.66 -39.79 -16.84
CA ILE A 280 49.57 -38.35 -16.54
C ILE A 280 48.65 -37.61 -17.53
N LEU A 281 48.78 -37.90 -18.83
CA LEU A 281 47.92 -37.28 -19.86
C LEU A 281 46.44 -37.60 -19.61
N ARG A 282 46.09 -38.88 -19.41
CA ARG A 282 44.70 -39.26 -19.08
C ARG A 282 44.18 -38.61 -17.80
N HIS A 283 45.02 -38.45 -16.78
CA HIS A 283 44.62 -37.71 -15.58
C HIS A 283 44.33 -36.24 -15.90
N LYS A 284 45.16 -35.58 -16.71
CA LYS A 284 44.96 -34.18 -17.10
C LYS A 284 43.74 -33.99 -17.99
N ASP A 285 43.47 -34.90 -18.92
CA ASP A 285 42.25 -34.89 -19.72
C ASP A 285 40.99 -35.03 -18.85
N ALA A 286 41.01 -35.94 -17.87
CA ALA A 286 39.91 -36.11 -16.91
C ALA A 286 39.73 -34.89 -15.99
N GLU A 287 40.82 -34.26 -15.55
CA GLU A 287 40.82 -33.04 -14.75
C GLU A 287 40.21 -31.86 -15.53
N ILE A 288 40.61 -31.69 -16.80
CA ILE A 288 40.04 -30.68 -17.71
C ILE A 288 38.55 -30.92 -17.93
N ALA A 289 38.14 -32.15 -18.26
CA ALA A 289 36.73 -32.49 -18.49
C ALA A 289 35.85 -32.22 -17.25
N HIS A 290 36.36 -32.54 -16.05
CA HIS A 290 35.67 -32.26 -14.79
C HIS A 290 35.56 -30.76 -14.48
N LEU A 291 36.62 -29.98 -14.76
CA LEU A 291 36.58 -28.51 -14.61
C LEU A 291 35.62 -27.86 -15.62
N GLN A 292 35.61 -28.32 -16.87
CA GLN A 292 34.67 -27.88 -17.90
C GLN A 292 33.22 -28.19 -17.52
N ALA A 293 32.95 -29.39 -17.01
CA ALA A 293 31.61 -29.77 -16.53
C ALA A 293 31.14 -28.88 -15.37
N LYS A 294 32.02 -28.57 -14.39
CA LYS A 294 31.71 -27.64 -13.30
C LYS A 294 31.43 -26.23 -13.81
N HIS A 295 32.26 -25.72 -14.72
CA HIS A 295 32.07 -24.40 -15.31
C HIS A 295 30.73 -24.30 -16.05
N GLU A 296 30.34 -25.31 -16.83
CA GLU A 296 29.06 -25.30 -17.54
C GLU A 296 27.85 -25.38 -16.61
N VAL A 297 27.95 -26.07 -15.47
CA VAL A 297 26.90 -26.06 -14.43
C VAL A 297 26.74 -24.67 -13.80
N GLU A 298 27.83 -24.02 -13.39
CA GLU A 298 27.76 -22.67 -12.82
C GLU A 298 27.35 -21.61 -13.86
N ARG A 299 27.75 -21.76 -15.12
CA ARG A 299 27.29 -20.91 -16.23
C ARG A 299 25.77 -21.00 -16.40
N ARG A 300 25.21 -22.21 -16.46
CA ARG A 300 23.76 -22.43 -16.52
C ARG A 300 23.03 -21.92 -15.27
N ARG A 301 23.64 -22.03 -14.10
CA ARG A 301 23.09 -21.46 -12.85
C ARG A 301 23.02 -19.93 -12.92
N ALA A 302 24.07 -19.27 -13.41
CA ALA A 302 24.10 -17.83 -13.62
C ALA A 302 23.09 -17.38 -14.68
N ASP A 303 22.99 -18.09 -15.81
CA ASP A 303 22.00 -17.82 -16.86
C ASP A 303 20.55 -17.91 -16.32
N ASN A 304 20.26 -18.94 -15.53
CA ASN A 304 18.96 -19.15 -14.90
C ASN A 304 18.62 -18.07 -13.86
N GLU A 305 19.56 -17.70 -13.00
CA GLU A 305 19.33 -16.62 -12.02
C GLU A 305 19.17 -15.27 -12.73
N ALA A 306 19.98 -14.98 -13.76
CA ALA A 306 19.82 -13.78 -14.58
C ALA A 306 18.46 -13.73 -15.31
N ALA A 307 17.96 -14.86 -15.79
CA ALA A 307 16.60 -14.96 -16.35
C ALA A 307 15.53 -14.69 -15.30
N ARG A 308 15.67 -15.26 -14.10
CA ARG A 308 14.76 -15.03 -12.97
C ARG A 308 14.76 -13.56 -12.53
N CYS A 309 15.93 -12.92 -12.45
CA CYS A 309 16.06 -11.49 -12.16
C CYS A 309 15.32 -10.66 -13.22
N ARG A 310 15.53 -10.92 -14.53
CA ARG A 310 14.81 -10.21 -15.59
C ARG A 310 13.29 -10.35 -15.45
N THR A 311 12.78 -11.55 -15.16
CA THR A 311 11.35 -11.77 -14.93
C THR A 311 10.84 -10.99 -13.71
N LEU A 312 11.57 -11.00 -12.59
CA LEU A 312 11.18 -10.29 -11.38
C LEU A 312 11.22 -8.76 -11.56
N THR A 313 12.25 -8.22 -12.21
CA THR A 313 12.35 -6.80 -12.57
C THR A 313 11.17 -6.38 -13.46
N SER A 314 10.78 -7.21 -14.43
CA SER A 314 9.60 -6.94 -15.26
C SER A 314 8.31 -6.91 -14.42
N GLN A 315 8.12 -7.83 -13.48
CA GLN A 315 6.95 -7.83 -12.60
C GLN A 315 6.90 -6.60 -11.68
N VAL A 316 8.02 -6.22 -11.09
CA VAL A 316 8.13 -5.02 -10.25
C VAL A 316 7.82 -3.75 -11.06
N SER A 317 8.32 -3.67 -12.29
CA SER A 317 8.01 -2.57 -13.22
C SER A 317 6.51 -2.49 -13.53
N THR A 318 5.86 -3.62 -13.86
CA THR A 318 4.41 -3.68 -14.09
C THR A 318 3.62 -3.26 -12.85
N PHE A 319 3.95 -3.78 -11.66
CA PHE A 319 3.24 -3.39 -10.43
C PHE A 319 3.40 -1.90 -10.10
N SER A 320 4.61 -1.35 -10.25
CA SER A 320 4.89 0.08 -10.06
C SER A 320 4.08 0.95 -11.02
N HIS A 321 3.95 0.54 -12.29
CA HIS A 321 3.11 1.24 -13.26
C HIS A 321 1.63 1.22 -12.87
N THR A 322 1.09 0.05 -12.51
CA THR A 322 -0.32 -0.06 -12.06
C THR A 322 -0.59 0.69 -10.75
N GLU A 323 0.39 0.79 -9.85
CA GLU A 323 0.29 1.59 -8.63
C GLU A 323 0.19 3.09 -8.95
N ALA A 324 1.02 3.57 -9.87
CA ALA A 324 1.01 4.96 -10.32
C ALA A 324 -0.32 5.33 -11.01
N GLU A 325 -0.86 4.44 -11.85
CA GLU A 325 -2.19 4.62 -12.47
C GLU A 325 -3.31 4.69 -11.42
N LEU A 326 -3.31 3.78 -10.43
CA LEU A 326 -4.32 3.77 -9.36
C LEU A 326 -4.22 5.00 -8.46
N ARG A 327 -3.00 5.50 -8.16
CA ARG A 327 -2.81 6.77 -7.47
C ARG A 327 -3.32 7.96 -8.27
N SER A 328 -3.09 7.99 -9.59
CA SER A 328 -3.61 9.03 -10.47
C SER A 328 -5.15 9.03 -10.49
N GLN A 329 -5.78 7.86 -10.60
CA GLN A 329 -7.24 7.72 -10.51
C GLN A 329 -7.78 8.19 -9.16
N LEU A 330 -7.13 7.82 -8.05
CA LEU A 330 -7.51 8.27 -6.71
C LEU A 330 -7.45 9.80 -6.60
N ASN A 331 -6.40 10.44 -7.12
CA ASN A 331 -6.26 11.89 -7.10
C ASN A 331 -7.36 12.59 -7.93
N ILE A 332 -7.71 12.05 -9.10
CA ILE A 332 -8.84 12.53 -9.91
C ILE A 332 -10.18 12.40 -9.16
N TYR A 333 -10.38 11.33 -8.38
CA TYR A 333 -11.58 11.20 -7.55
C TYR A 333 -11.60 12.22 -6.40
N VAL A 334 -10.46 12.49 -5.75
CA VAL A 334 -10.34 13.54 -4.73
C VAL A 334 -10.67 14.93 -5.31
N GLU A 335 -10.16 15.24 -6.51
CA GLU A 335 -10.47 16.49 -7.22
C GLU A 335 -11.96 16.60 -7.58
N LYS A 336 -12.59 15.51 -8.04
CA LYS A 336 -14.05 15.47 -8.29
C LYS A 336 -14.88 15.64 -7.02
N PHE A 337 -14.46 15.06 -5.89
CA PHE A 337 -15.14 15.26 -4.61
C PHE A 337 -15.08 16.72 -4.17
N LYS A 338 -13.90 17.36 -4.26
CA LYS A 338 -13.76 18.81 -4.01
C LYS A 338 -14.66 19.64 -4.93
N GLN A 339 -14.72 19.32 -6.22
CA GLN A 339 -15.60 20.04 -7.14
C GLN A 339 -17.09 19.93 -6.77
N VAL A 340 -17.54 18.77 -6.26
CA VAL A 340 -18.91 18.59 -5.75
C VAL A 340 -19.14 19.36 -4.46
N GLU A 341 -18.16 19.35 -3.53
CA GLU A 341 -18.17 20.13 -2.29
C GLU A 341 -18.25 21.64 -2.57
N ASP A 342 -17.38 22.17 -3.44
CA ASP A 342 -17.38 23.56 -3.89
C ASP A 342 -18.73 23.94 -4.53
N THR A 343 -19.28 23.08 -5.39
CA THR A 343 -20.59 23.31 -6.03
C THR A 343 -21.72 23.34 -5.01
N LEU A 344 -21.68 22.44 -4.02
CA LEU A 344 -22.68 22.38 -2.95
C LEU A 344 -22.59 23.63 -2.05
N ASN A 345 -21.38 24.06 -1.68
CA ASN A 345 -21.16 25.28 -0.89
C ASN A 345 -21.64 26.52 -1.65
N ASN A 346 -21.27 26.69 -2.92
CA ASN A 346 -21.78 27.77 -3.78
C ASN A 346 -23.32 27.75 -3.87
N SER A 347 -23.94 26.57 -3.96
CA SER A 347 -25.40 26.45 -3.99
C SER A 347 -26.05 26.82 -2.65
N ASN A 348 -25.43 26.46 -1.52
CA ASN A 348 -25.90 26.81 -0.18
C ASN A 348 -25.83 28.33 0.06
N GLU A 349 -24.76 28.99 -0.38
CA GLU A 349 -24.65 30.45 -0.35
C GLU A 349 -25.76 31.10 -1.19
N LEU A 350 -26.02 30.61 -2.40
CA LEU A 350 -27.11 31.11 -3.25
C LEU A 350 -28.51 30.89 -2.63
N PHE A 351 -28.72 29.78 -1.92
CA PHE A 351 -29.96 29.58 -1.16
C PHE A 351 -30.07 30.55 0.02
N LEU A 352 -28.98 30.89 0.70
CA LEU A 352 -28.95 31.87 1.77
C LEU A 352 -29.23 33.29 1.26
N THR A 353 -28.65 33.69 0.10
CA THR A 353 -28.93 35.00 -0.50
C THR A 353 -30.40 35.10 -0.93
N PHE A 354 -30.95 34.10 -1.63
CA PHE A 354 -32.38 34.11 -1.99
C PHE A 354 -33.29 34.15 -0.76
N ARG A 355 -32.95 33.44 0.33
CA ARG A 355 -33.74 33.50 1.57
C ARG A 355 -33.73 34.90 2.18
N LYS A 356 -32.56 35.56 2.20
CA LYS A 356 -32.41 36.95 2.66
C LYS A 356 -33.17 37.93 1.77
N GLU A 357 -33.07 37.81 0.45
CA GLU A 357 -33.81 38.64 -0.51
C GLU A 357 -35.33 38.47 -0.38
N MET A 358 -35.82 37.25 -0.19
CA MET A 358 -37.25 36.98 0.07
C MET A 358 -37.73 37.59 1.39
N GLU A 359 -36.92 37.57 2.44
CA GLU A 359 -37.22 38.27 3.69
C GLU A 359 -37.23 39.79 3.53
N GLU A 360 -36.24 40.36 2.83
CA GLU A 360 -36.17 41.80 2.55
C GLU A 360 -37.35 42.26 1.68
N MET A 361 -37.72 41.48 0.67
CA MET A 361 -38.91 41.72 -0.15
C MET A 361 -40.18 41.66 0.71
N SER A 362 -40.32 40.66 1.58
CA SER A 362 -41.45 40.54 2.51
C SER A 362 -41.54 41.70 3.50
N LYS A 363 -40.38 42.17 4.01
CA LYS A 363 -40.28 43.38 4.85
C LYS A 363 -40.68 44.64 4.06
N LYS A 364 -40.27 44.76 2.80
CA LYS A 364 -40.63 45.86 1.89
C LYS A 364 -42.13 45.89 1.59
N THR A 365 -42.75 44.75 1.27
CA THR A 365 -44.20 44.64 1.06
C THR A 365 -44.97 45.13 2.28
N LYS A 366 -44.63 44.65 3.49
CA LYS A 366 -45.25 45.11 4.75
C LYS A 366 -45.07 46.61 5.03
N ARG A 367 -43.96 47.22 4.60
CA ARG A 367 -43.75 48.68 4.70
C ARG A 367 -44.68 49.43 3.74
N LEU A 368 -44.74 49.01 2.48
CA LEU A 368 -45.61 49.61 1.46
C LEU A 368 -47.10 49.47 1.80
N GLU A 369 -47.52 48.34 2.37
CA GLU A 369 -48.90 48.15 2.87
C GLU A 369 -49.25 49.15 3.98
N LYS A 370 -48.34 49.37 4.95
CA LYS A 370 -48.51 50.37 6.02
C LYS A 370 -48.56 51.80 5.47
N GLU A 371 -47.67 52.12 4.53
CA GLU A 371 -47.62 53.43 3.87
C GLU A 371 -48.91 53.71 3.09
N ASN A 372 -49.37 52.73 2.30
CA ASN A 372 -50.61 52.82 1.52
C ASN A 372 -51.82 53.02 2.43
N LEU A 373 -51.95 52.23 3.51
CA LEU A 373 -53.00 52.43 4.53
C LEU A 373 -52.94 53.83 5.18
N THR A 374 -51.73 54.36 5.40
CA THR A 374 -51.54 55.71 5.96
C THR A 374 -51.94 56.79 4.96
N LEU A 375 -51.61 56.62 3.67
CA LEU A 375 -52.06 57.50 2.59
C LEU A 375 -53.58 57.48 2.44
N THR A 376 -54.24 56.31 2.51
CA THR A 376 -55.71 56.21 2.52
C THR A 376 -56.31 56.97 3.70
N ARG A 377 -55.78 56.78 4.92
CA ARG A 377 -56.24 57.52 6.10
C ARG A 377 -56.08 59.04 5.95
N LYS A 378 -54.95 59.50 5.40
CA LYS A 378 -54.70 60.92 5.12
C LYS A 378 -55.68 61.46 4.08
N HIS A 379 -55.88 60.76 2.97
CA HIS A 379 -56.86 61.10 1.94
C HIS A 379 -58.28 61.22 2.52
N ASP A 380 -58.70 60.24 3.32
CA ASP A 380 -60.03 60.25 3.93
C ASP A 380 -60.19 61.36 4.97
N GLN A 381 -59.12 61.72 5.69
CA GLN A 381 -59.12 62.88 6.59
C GLN A 381 -59.19 64.19 5.82
N THR A 382 -58.41 64.37 4.77
CA THR A 382 -58.47 65.56 3.90
C THR A 382 -59.87 65.71 3.29
N ASN A 383 -60.49 64.61 2.84
CA ASN A 383 -61.87 64.64 2.33
C ASN A 383 -62.89 65.03 3.42
N ARG A 384 -62.74 64.54 4.66
CA ARG A 384 -63.56 65.01 5.79
C ARG A 384 -63.39 66.51 6.05
N ASN A 385 -62.16 67.00 6.13
CA ASN A 385 -61.89 68.43 6.35
C ASN A 385 -62.44 69.31 5.21
N ILE A 386 -62.39 68.85 3.95
CA ILE A 386 -62.97 69.56 2.81
C ILE A 386 -64.49 69.64 2.90
N LEU A 387 -65.15 68.56 3.33
CA LEU A 387 -66.60 68.55 3.56
C LEU A 387 -66.98 69.50 4.70
N GLU A 388 -66.25 69.46 5.82
CA GLU A 388 -66.49 70.34 6.97
C GLU A 388 -66.31 71.83 6.61
N MET A 389 -65.25 72.21 5.89
CA MET A 389 -65.07 73.57 5.36
C MET A 389 -66.15 73.96 4.35
N ALA A 390 -66.69 73.01 3.58
CA ALA A 390 -67.80 73.30 2.65
C ALA A 390 -69.12 73.54 3.41
N GLU A 391 -69.39 72.76 4.47
CA GLU A 391 -70.52 72.95 5.37
C GLU A 391 -70.43 74.25 6.18
N GLU A 392 -69.24 74.60 6.68
CA GLU A 392 -68.96 75.87 7.35
C GLU A 392 -69.17 77.05 6.40
N ARG A 393 -68.55 77.03 5.20
CA ARG A 393 -68.77 78.07 4.18
C ARG A 393 -70.24 78.21 3.77
N THR A 394 -71.01 77.12 3.82
CA THR A 394 -72.46 77.17 3.56
C THR A 394 -73.20 77.85 4.71
N ARG A 395 -72.88 77.50 5.97
CA ARG A 395 -73.39 78.18 7.17
C ARG A 395 -73.07 79.68 7.17
N ASP A 396 -71.82 80.05 6.93
CA ASP A 396 -71.39 81.46 6.86
C ASP A 396 -72.10 82.23 5.77
N LYS A 397 -72.34 81.60 4.61
CA LYS A 397 -73.08 82.22 3.51
C LYS A 397 -74.54 82.47 3.89
N ASP A 398 -75.20 81.50 4.52
CA ASP A 398 -76.58 81.64 4.99
C ASP A 398 -76.69 82.72 6.09
N ASP A 399 -75.71 82.79 6.99
CA ASP A 399 -75.58 83.81 8.03
C ASP A 399 -75.31 85.20 7.46
N LEU A 400 -74.44 85.34 6.45
CA LEU A 400 -74.22 86.58 5.71
C LEU A 400 -75.46 87.01 4.94
N GLU A 401 -76.23 86.08 4.36
CA GLU A 401 -77.51 86.38 3.73
C GLU A 401 -78.57 86.83 4.76
N ARG A 402 -78.59 86.23 5.96
CA ARG A 402 -79.43 86.67 7.09
C ARG A 402 -79.06 88.09 7.54
N LEU A 403 -77.77 88.36 7.75
CA LEU A 403 -77.26 89.68 8.13
C LEU A 403 -77.53 90.73 7.04
N ARG A 404 -77.35 90.41 5.75
CA ARG A 404 -77.71 91.30 4.64
C ARG A 404 -79.21 91.62 4.61
N LYS A 405 -80.08 90.63 4.87
CA LYS A 405 -81.53 90.86 4.98
C LYS A 405 -81.88 91.81 6.14
N GLN A 406 -81.23 91.64 7.30
CA GLN A 406 -81.37 92.54 8.45
C GLN A 406 -80.80 93.95 8.17
N GLU A 407 -79.64 94.05 7.54
CA GLU A 407 -79.02 95.31 7.14
C GLU A 407 -79.91 96.07 6.16
N GLN A 408 -80.46 95.38 5.16
CA GLN A 408 -81.38 95.97 4.19
C GLN A 408 -82.71 96.39 4.84
N GLN A 409 -83.21 95.64 5.82
CA GLN A 409 -84.33 96.09 6.67
C GLN A 409 -83.98 97.37 7.43
N MET A 410 -82.81 97.45 8.09
CA MET A 410 -82.38 98.66 8.78
C MET A 410 -82.16 99.84 7.84
N ARG A 411 -81.58 99.64 6.65
CA ARG A 411 -81.47 100.68 5.61
C ARG A 411 -82.82 101.16 5.14
N ASN A 412 -83.79 100.27 4.95
CA ASN A 412 -85.16 100.64 4.59
C ASN A 412 -85.83 101.46 5.72
N ILE A 413 -85.60 101.09 6.99
CA ILE A 413 -86.06 101.86 8.15
C ILE A 413 -85.40 103.25 8.18
N ILE A 414 -84.07 103.33 8.11
CA ILE A 414 -83.31 104.59 8.09
C ILE A 414 -83.76 105.48 6.92
N LYS A 415 -83.93 104.91 5.72
CA LYS A 415 -84.43 105.63 4.54
C LYS A 415 -85.85 106.15 4.79
N SER A 416 -86.75 105.34 5.36
CA SER A 416 -88.10 105.79 5.71
C SER A 416 -88.10 106.89 6.79
N MET A 417 -87.16 106.87 7.74
CA MET A 417 -86.98 107.92 8.74
C MET A 417 -86.38 109.20 8.15
N GLN A 418 -85.47 109.11 7.19
CA GLN A 418 -84.91 110.24 6.45
C GLN A 418 -85.96 110.89 5.54
N GLU A 419 -86.78 110.09 4.86
CA GLU A 419 -87.95 110.54 4.07
C GLU A 419 -89.05 111.17 4.96
N GLN A 420 -89.02 110.94 6.28
CA GLN A 420 -89.88 111.60 7.29
C GLN A 420 -89.25 112.84 7.96
N GLY A 421 -88.10 113.32 7.50
CA GLY A 421 -87.68 114.71 7.75
C GLY A 421 -87.01 115.01 9.10
N ARG A 422 -86.15 114.11 9.61
CA ARG A 422 -85.17 114.46 10.67
C ARG A 422 -83.78 113.86 10.38
N GLY A 423 -82.79 114.73 10.15
CA GLY A 423 -81.39 114.33 9.96
C GLY A 423 -80.46 115.54 9.87
N GLY A 424 -80.03 116.07 11.02
CA GLY A 424 -78.95 117.06 11.12
C GLY A 424 -77.57 116.39 11.23
N PRO A 425 -76.47 117.14 11.06
CA PRO A 425 -75.13 116.59 10.87
C PRO A 425 -74.41 116.26 12.19
N ILE A 426 -73.57 115.22 12.19
CA ILE A 426 -72.53 114.99 13.20
C ILE A 426 -71.25 114.53 12.50
N GLN A 427 -70.18 115.34 12.60
CA GLN A 427 -68.81 114.85 12.57
C GLN A 427 -68.45 114.42 13.99
N GLN A 428 -67.79 113.28 14.16
CA GLN A 428 -66.94 113.10 15.34
C GLN A 428 -65.74 112.20 15.05
N GLU A 429 -64.58 112.78 15.28
CA GLU A 429 -63.25 112.18 15.37
C GLU A 429 -63.10 111.52 16.74
N LEU A 430 -62.64 110.27 16.78
CA LEU A 430 -62.06 109.62 17.97
C LEU A 430 -60.97 108.64 17.54
N VAL A 431 -59.97 108.51 18.40
CA VAL A 431 -58.63 107.97 18.17
C VAL A 431 -58.22 107.17 19.42
N ASP A 432 -57.39 106.14 19.25
CA ASP A 432 -56.77 105.29 20.29
C ASP A 432 -57.75 104.44 21.16
N GLU A 433 -57.37 103.37 21.89
CA GLU A 433 -56.05 102.80 22.20
C GLU A 433 -56.12 101.29 22.54
N GLU A 434 -54.95 100.63 22.56
CA GLU A 434 -54.52 99.46 23.36
C GLU A 434 -55.38 98.18 23.59
N GLY A 435 -54.71 97.03 23.37
CA GLY A 435 -54.30 96.20 24.51
C GLY A 435 -55.05 94.88 24.78
N THR A 436 -54.52 93.76 24.27
CA THR A 436 -54.40 92.52 25.09
C THR A 436 -53.25 91.66 24.57
N GLU A 437 -52.20 91.53 25.38
CA GLU A 437 -51.13 90.54 25.18
C GLU A 437 -51.59 89.16 25.67
N SER A 438 -51.15 88.09 25.00
CA SER A 438 -50.95 86.79 25.64
C SER A 438 -49.92 85.98 24.86
N GLU A 439 -48.66 86.13 25.28
CA GLU A 439 -47.77 85.00 25.61
C GLU A 439 -47.82 83.78 24.66
N TYR A 440 -46.87 83.73 23.72
CA TYR A 440 -46.41 82.49 23.10
C TYR A 440 -44.93 82.33 23.42
N ASP A 441 -44.67 81.58 24.49
CA ASP A 441 -43.36 81.09 24.87
C ASP A 441 -43.47 79.57 24.95
N GLU A 442 -42.79 78.87 24.04
CA GLU A 442 -42.47 77.44 24.20
C GLU A 442 -41.33 77.11 23.23
N GLU A 443 -40.16 76.93 23.82
CA GLU A 443 -38.93 76.50 23.17
C GLU A 443 -39.10 75.07 22.61
N TYR A 444 -38.54 74.82 21.42
CA TYR A 444 -38.24 73.45 21.00
C TYR A 444 -36.73 73.28 21.03
N GLU A 445 -36.25 72.80 22.17
CA GLU A 445 -34.92 72.21 22.29
C GLU A 445 -34.93 70.87 21.54
N ASP A 446 -34.06 70.74 20.53
CA ASP A 446 -33.68 69.43 20.00
C ASP A 446 -32.71 68.79 21.01
N GLU A 447 -33.22 68.06 21.99
CA GLU A 447 -32.39 67.24 22.89
C GLU A 447 -31.93 65.95 22.18
N ASP A 448 -30.63 65.66 22.27
CA ASP A 448 -30.02 64.40 21.86
C ASP A 448 -30.38 63.28 22.85
N ASP A 449 -31.14 62.27 22.42
CA ASP A 449 -31.30 61.01 23.17
C ASP A 449 -30.02 60.15 23.08
N GLU A 450 -29.03 60.46 23.92
CA GLU A 450 -27.95 59.54 24.30
C GLU A 450 -28.47 58.51 25.34
N ASP A 451 -28.91 57.34 24.88
CA ASP A 451 -29.14 56.17 25.76
C ASP A 451 -27.78 55.59 26.23
N ASP A 452 -27.24 56.12 27.33
CA ASP A 452 -26.22 55.45 28.16
C ASP A 452 -26.81 55.07 29.53
N GLU A 453 -26.84 53.76 29.83
CA GLU A 453 -26.79 53.27 31.20
C GLU A 453 -26.18 51.87 31.21
N GLY A 454 -24.96 51.77 31.74
CA GLY A 454 -24.20 50.53 31.85
C GLY A 454 -24.41 49.87 33.20
N SER A 455 -24.75 48.57 33.21
CA SER A 455 -24.61 47.75 34.42
C SER A 455 -23.38 46.87 34.32
N TYR A 456 -22.35 47.23 35.09
CA TYR A 456 -21.19 46.38 35.33
C TYR A 456 -21.57 45.25 36.30
N ASP A 457 -21.20 44.02 35.96
CA ASP A 457 -20.51 43.18 36.94
C ASP A 457 -19.51 42.24 36.24
N ALA A 458 -18.41 41.97 36.92
CA ALA A 458 -17.34 41.05 36.50
C ALA A 458 -17.27 39.90 37.53
N GLU A 459 -16.56 38.77 37.39
CA GLU A 459 -15.39 38.39 36.58
C GLU A 459 -15.47 36.88 36.19
N GLU A 460 -14.31 36.32 35.80
CA GLU A 460 -13.91 34.90 35.96
C GLU A 460 -14.16 33.89 34.81
N GLU A 461 -13.33 34.06 33.78
CA GLU A 461 -12.42 33.02 33.20
C GLU A 461 -12.79 31.52 33.36
N LEU A 462 -13.10 30.84 32.24
CA LEU A 462 -12.61 29.46 32.02
C LEU A 462 -12.42 29.09 30.54
N ALA A 463 -11.20 28.61 30.25
CA ALA A 463 -10.71 27.79 29.13
C ALA A 463 -11.59 27.55 27.87
N ALA A 464 -10.99 27.85 26.71
CA ALA A 464 -11.48 27.40 25.40
C ALA A 464 -11.22 25.90 25.15
N GLU A 465 -12.25 25.16 24.74
CA GLU A 465 -12.10 23.84 24.12
C GLU A 465 -13.03 23.71 22.89
N ILE A 466 -12.46 23.23 21.78
CA ILE A 466 -13.13 23.17 20.47
C ILE A 466 -13.94 21.88 20.37
N VAL A 467 -15.27 21.98 20.34
CA VAL A 467 -16.15 20.84 19.99
C VAL A 467 -17.07 21.21 18.83
N SER A 468 -16.76 20.67 17.66
CA SER A 468 -17.61 20.73 16.48
C SER A 468 -18.87 19.89 16.66
N LYS A 469 -20.05 20.47 16.41
CA LYS A 469 -21.27 19.69 16.15
C LYS A 469 -21.15 19.01 14.79
N PRO A 470 -21.53 17.72 14.63
CA PRO A 470 -21.68 17.14 13.31
C PRO A 470 -22.93 17.69 12.61
N VAL A 471 -22.77 18.07 11.35
CA VAL A 471 -23.85 18.47 10.44
C VAL A 471 -24.49 17.23 9.81
N PHE A 472 -25.81 17.22 9.71
CA PHE A 472 -26.57 16.20 8.99
C PHE A 472 -26.58 16.51 7.48
N GLY A 473 -26.01 15.63 6.65
CA GLY A 473 -25.91 15.80 5.20
C GLY A 473 -26.80 14.82 4.41
N PRO A 474 -27.35 15.18 3.24
CA PRO A 474 -28.19 14.27 2.43
C PRO A 474 -27.40 13.15 1.74
N VAL A 475 -28.10 12.06 1.43
CA VAL A 475 -27.55 10.87 0.74
C VAL A 475 -27.27 11.17 -0.75
N PRO A 476 -26.15 10.68 -1.34
CA PRO A 476 -25.84 10.90 -2.75
C PRO A 476 -26.79 10.14 -3.71
N PRO A 477 -27.00 10.63 -4.95
CA PRO A 477 -27.91 10.02 -5.92
C PRO A 477 -27.33 8.76 -6.61
N PRO A 478 -28.17 7.88 -7.19
CA PRO A 478 -27.75 6.57 -7.69
C PRO A 478 -26.95 6.61 -9.00
N GLU A 479 -26.03 5.65 -9.18
CA GLU A 479 -25.29 5.47 -10.43
C GLU A 479 -26.20 5.11 -11.62
N MET A 480 -26.00 5.79 -12.76
CA MET A 480 -26.67 5.42 -14.01
C MET A 480 -25.96 4.26 -14.72
N LEU A 481 -26.66 3.14 -14.84
CA LEU A 481 -26.26 1.97 -15.62
C LEU A 481 -26.14 2.29 -17.12
N LEU A 482 -24.91 2.31 -17.64
CA LEU A 482 -24.65 2.28 -19.08
C LEU A 482 -25.01 0.91 -19.67
N LYS A 483 -26.19 0.82 -20.30
CA LYS A 483 -26.63 -0.35 -21.06
C LYS A 483 -25.85 -0.46 -22.36
N ALA A 484 -25.03 -1.49 -22.48
CA ALA A 484 -24.46 -1.90 -23.77
C ALA A 484 -25.57 -2.39 -24.70
N ASN A 485 -25.56 -1.95 -25.96
CA ASN A 485 -26.37 -2.53 -27.02
C ASN A 485 -25.50 -2.67 -28.27
N GLY A 486 -25.38 -3.89 -28.79
CA GLY A 486 -24.44 -4.22 -29.87
C GLY A 486 -25.09 -4.24 -31.24
N GLN A 487 -24.30 -3.94 -32.29
CA GLN A 487 -24.64 -4.28 -33.67
C GLN A 487 -23.43 -4.86 -34.40
N ARG A 488 -23.63 -6.03 -35.02
CA ARG A 488 -22.75 -6.55 -36.07
C ARG A 488 -23.20 -5.94 -37.41
N ALA A 489 -22.26 -5.49 -38.22
CA ALA A 489 -22.43 -5.34 -39.67
C ALA A 489 -21.12 -5.72 -40.38
N ASN A 490 -21.22 -6.11 -41.65
CA ASN A 490 -20.24 -6.96 -42.32
C ASN A 490 -20.02 -6.52 -43.77
N SER A 491 -18.85 -5.92 -44.06
CA SER A 491 -18.28 -5.68 -45.39
C SER A 491 -16.92 -4.98 -45.22
N GLY A 492 -15.85 -5.25 -45.97
CA GLY A 492 -15.76 -6.03 -47.19
C GLY A 492 -15.28 -5.18 -48.37
N GLY A 493 -13.96 -5.00 -48.49
CA GLY A 493 -13.30 -4.93 -49.81
C GLY A 493 -12.94 -3.57 -50.44
N VAL A 494 -11.62 -3.35 -50.54
CA VAL A 494 -10.86 -2.93 -51.74
C VAL A 494 -11.04 -1.51 -52.36
N VAL A 495 -9.91 -0.81 -52.57
CA VAL A 495 -9.38 -0.27 -53.86
C VAL A 495 -8.59 1.05 -53.69
N ASN A 496 -7.32 1.05 -54.14
CA ASN A 496 -6.41 2.16 -54.52
C ASN A 496 -6.16 3.34 -53.55
N GLY A 497 -4.99 4.00 -53.53
CA GLY A 497 -3.73 3.75 -54.25
C GLY A 497 -3.19 4.96 -55.02
N ILE A 498 -1.89 5.25 -54.78
CA ILE A 498 -0.92 5.93 -55.67
C ILE A 498 -0.73 7.46 -55.57
N LYS A 499 0.57 7.83 -55.53
CA LYS A 499 1.25 9.14 -55.67
C LYS A 499 1.21 10.11 -54.47
N HIS A 500 2.31 10.82 -54.15
CA HIS A 500 3.58 10.97 -54.88
C HIS A 500 4.82 10.88 -53.99
#